data_AF-A0A9P8SLH8-F1
#
_entry.id   AF-A0A9P8SLH8-F1
#
_cell.length_a   1.000
_cell.length_b   1.000
_cell.length_c   1.000
_cell.angle_alpha   90.00
_cell.angle_beta   90.00
_cell.angle_gamma   90.00
#
_symmetry.space_group_name_H-M   'P 1'
#
loop_
_entity.id
_entity.type
_entity.pdbx_description
1 polymer ?
#
loop_
_entity_poly.entity_id
_entity_poly.type
_entity_poly.pdbx_seq_one_letter_code
_entity_poly.pdbx_strand_id
1 'polypeptide(L)'
;MKAVTLVPAFAVAALAGAIQARDGHCGGDNCARQVTGTRPGLTPISSRRADCSNFMKTTVVPDATHRTTTVTVTATHGEAAHVRRDGALEYRAATESPTVIPAYAPGCRELRNYSSACSCWGITAVTTTAPQPTKTETVTVTTDACEDL
;
A
#
# COMPACT_ATOMS: atom_id res chain seq x y z
N MET A 1 -57.41 38.94 51.54
CA MET A 1 -57.55 37.86 50.54
C MET A 1 -56.30 37.89 49.67
N LYS A 2 -55.50 36.82 49.72
CA LYS A 2 -54.16 36.70 49.10
C LYS A 2 -54.30 36.49 47.59
N ALA A 3 -53.74 37.38 46.77
CA ALA A 3 -53.59 37.15 45.33
C ALA A 3 -52.30 36.37 45.09
N VAL A 4 -52.44 35.12 44.70
CA VAL A 4 -51.33 34.21 44.35
C VAL A 4 -50.83 34.58 42.95
N THR A 5 -49.58 35.02 42.87
CA THR A 5 -48.86 35.28 41.63
C THR A 5 -48.56 33.96 40.91
N LEU A 6 -49.17 33.73 39.75
CA LEU A 6 -48.84 32.63 38.85
C LEU A 6 -47.63 33.04 37.99
N VAL A 7 -46.46 32.49 38.31
CA VAL A 7 -45.28 32.56 37.45
C VAL A 7 -45.50 31.61 36.27
N PRO A 8 -45.41 32.06 35.00
CA PRO A 8 -45.49 31.15 33.87
C PRO A 8 -44.14 30.43 33.76
N ALA A 9 -44.14 29.13 33.99
CA ALA A 9 -43.00 28.28 33.72
C ALA A 9 -42.82 28.17 32.19
N PHE A 10 -41.93 28.98 31.62
CA PHE A 10 -41.41 28.76 30.27
C PHE A 10 -40.57 27.48 30.30
N ALA A 11 -41.18 26.35 29.91
CA ALA A 11 -40.46 25.13 29.60
C ALA A 11 -39.66 25.37 28.32
N VAL A 12 -38.38 25.75 28.47
CA VAL A 12 -37.41 25.70 27.38
C VAL A 12 -37.16 24.22 27.11
N ALA A 13 -37.91 23.66 26.16
CA ALA A 13 -37.54 22.39 25.56
C ALA A 13 -36.21 22.61 24.85
N ALA A 14 -35.11 22.25 25.51
CA ALA A 14 -33.81 22.15 24.86
C ALA A 14 -33.97 21.17 23.70
N LEU A 15 -34.03 21.67 22.48
CA LEU A 15 -33.79 20.86 21.29
C LEU A 15 -32.30 20.47 21.37
N ALA A 16 -32.02 19.42 22.14
CA ALA A 16 -30.76 18.71 22.06
C ALA A 16 -30.69 18.20 20.63
N GLY A 17 -30.02 18.96 19.77
CA GLY A 17 -29.75 18.55 18.40
C GLY A 17 -29.13 17.17 18.48
N ALA A 18 -29.85 16.18 17.96
CA ALA A 18 -29.29 14.86 17.72
C ALA A 18 -28.29 15.00 16.56
N ILE A 19 -27.15 15.66 16.81
CA ILE A 19 -25.89 15.33 16.14
C ILE A 19 -25.47 13.97 16.68
N GLN A 20 -26.24 12.95 16.28
CA GLN A 20 -25.71 11.60 16.23
C GLN A 20 -24.53 11.70 15.27
N ALA A 21 -23.31 11.55 15.79
CA ALA A 21 -22.21 11.09 14.96
C ALA A 21 -22.76 9.88 14.21
N ARG A 22 -22.84 9.99 12.89
CA ARG A 22 -23.37 8.91 12.06
C ARG A 22 -22.34 7.80 12.11
N ASP A 23 -22.49 6.88 13.06
CA ASP A 23 -21.72 5.64 13.10
C ASP A 23 -21.78 5.00 11.70
N GLY A 24 -20.64 5.02 10.99
CA GLY A 24 -20.48 4.36 9.69
C GLY A 24 -21.14 5.01 8.47
N HIS A 25 -21.62 6.27 8.49
CA HIS A 25 -22.15 6.88 7.26
C HIS A 25 -21.04 7.47 6.37
N CYS A 26 -20.53 6.62 5.50
CA CYS A 26 -19.59 6.97 4.44
C CYS A 26 -20.32 7.59 3.26
N GLY A 27 -20.80 8.83 3.41
CA GLY A 27 -21.58 9.50 2.36
C GLY A 27 -21.59 11.02 2.46
N GLY A 28 -20.75 11.60 3.33
CA GLY A 28 -20.71 13.04 3.57
C GLY A 28 -20.28 13.86 2.36
N ASP A 29 -19.44 13.29 1.49
CA ASP A 29 -18.87 13.98 0.34
C ASP A 29 -19.07 13.23 -0.99
N ASN A 30 -18.76 13.91 -2.10
CA ASN A 30 -18.91 13.36 -3.46
C ASN A 30 -17.92 12.22 -3.78
N CYS A 31 -16.78 12.14 -3.07
CA CYS A 31 -15.83 11.05 -3.20
C CYS A 31 -16.42 9.78 -2.57
N ALA A 32 -16.79 9.83 -1.30
CA ALA A 32 -17.44 8.76 -0.56
C ALA A 32 -18.70 8.27 -1.29
N ARG A 33 -19.55 9.16 -1.80
CA ARG A 33 -20.76 8.75 -2.55
C ARG A 33 -20.46 7.93 -3.82
N GLN A 34 -19.34 8.20 -4.49
CA GLN A 34 -18.94 7.43 -5.68
C GLN A 34 -18.26 6.11 -5.29
N VAL A 35 -17.50 6.11 -4.19
CA VAL A 35 -16.79 4.92 -3.70
C VAL A 35 -17.76 3.94 -3.04
N THR A 36 -18.61 4.38 -2.12
CA THR A 36 -19.45 3.51 -1.26
C THR A 36 -20.94 3.52 -1.62
N GLY A 37 -21.40 4.49 -2.41
CA GLY A 37 -22.82 4.72 -2.65
C GLY A 37 -23.53 3.55 -3.35
N THR A 38 -24.84 3.45 -3.15
CA THR A 38 -25.68 2.35 -3.65
C THR A 38 -26.65 2.77 -4.76
N ARG A 39 -26.55 4.00 -5.26
CA ARG A 39 -27.43 4.51 -6.32
C ARG A 39 -27.21 3.74 -7.65
N PRO A 40 -28.25 3.52 -8.46
CA PRO A 40 -28.12 2.96 -9.80
C PRO A 40 -27.17 3.76 -10.69
N GLY A 41 -26.53 3.10 -11.65
CA GLY A 41 -25.60 3.73 -12.61
C GLY A 41 -24.17 3.92 -12.10
N LEU A 42 -23.86 3.51 -10.86
CA LEU A 42 -22.48 3.41 -10.38
C LEU A 42 -21.82 2.11 -10.84
N THR A 43 -20.49 2.13 -10.94
CA THR A 43 -19.66 0.92 -11.03
C THR A 43 -20.09 -0.09 -9.96
N PRO A 44 -20.13 -1.40 -10.26
CA PRO A 44 -20.59 -2.42 -9.31
C PRO A 44 -19.89 -2.31 -7.95
N ILE A 45 -20.65 -2.52 -6.86
CA ILE A 45 -20.11 -2.47 -5.48
C ILE A 45 -18.93 -3.42 -5.31
N SER A 46 -18.99 -4.62 -5.89
CA SER A 46 -17.92 -5.61 -5.83
C SER A 46 -16.62 -5.09 -6.46
N SER A 47 -16.70 -4.46 -7.63
CA SER A 47 -15.55 -3.83 -8.30
C SER A 47 -14.96 -2.73 -7.45
N ARG A 48 -15.79 -1.80 -6.95
CA ARG A 48 -15.30 -0.68 -6.13
C ARG A 48 -14.66 -1.14 -4.82
N ARG A 49 -15.21 -2.20 -4.20
CA ARG A 49 -14.59 -2.84 -3.04
C ARG A 49 -13.25 -3.48 -3.38
N ALA A 50 -13.14 -4.17 -4.52
CA ALA A 50 -11.87 -4.73 -4.98
C ALA A 50 -10.83 -3.63 -5.25
N ASP A 51 -11.25 -2.54 -5.89
CA ASP A 51 -10.39 -1.39 -6.17
C ASP A 51 -9.93 -0.73 -4.86
N CYS A 52 -10.82 -0.56 -3.87
CA CYS A 52 -10.44 -0.10 -2.54
C CYS A 52 -9.45 -1.05 -1.88
N SER A 53 -9.70 -2.36 -1.88
CA SER A 53 -8.80 -3.35 -1.29
C SER A 53 -7.43 -3.35 -1.96
N ASN A 54 -7.35 -3.09 -3.27
CA ASN A 54 -6.09 -2.96 -3.98
C ASN A 54 -5.40 -1.63 -3.71
N PHE A 55 -6.15 -0.53 -3.70
CA PHE A 55 -5.64 0.81 -3.38
C PHE A 55 -5.01 0.89 -1.98
N MET A 56 -5.59 0.17 -1.02
CA MET A 56 -5.14 0.14 0.36
C MET A 56 -3.95 -0.82 0.60
N LYS A 57 -3.42 -1.48 -0.45
CA LYS A 57 -2.23 -2.35 -0.35
C LYS A 57 -0.96 -1.59 -0.68
N THR A 58 0.03 -1.75 0.17
CA THR A 58 1.43 -1.35 -0.10
C THR A 58 2.30 -2.60 -0.12
N THR A 59 3.12 -2.76 -1.16
CA THR A 59 4.07 -3.87 -1.27
C THR A 59 5.49 -3.35 -1.06
N VAL A 60 6.17 -3.88 -0.06
CA VAL A 60 7.58 -3.60 0.24
C VAL A 60 8.42 -4.73 -0.32
N VAL A 61 9.36 -4.38 -1.20
CA VAL A 61 10.37 -5.28 -1.74
C VAL A 61 11.68 -5.01 -0.99
N PRO A 62 12.20 -5.96 -0.21
CA PRO A 62 13.44 -5.78 0.54
C PRO A 62 14.68 -5.85 -0.37
N ASP A 63 15.81 -5.37 0.15
CA ASP A 63 17.10 -5.45 -0.55
C ASP A 63 17.54 -6.90 -0.78
N ALA A 64 18.29 -7.11 -1.87
CA ALA A 64 18.80 -8.42 -2.20
C ALA A 64 19.88 -8.89 -1.22
N THR A 65 19.83 -10.16 -0.84
CA THR A 65 20.94 -10.82 -0.13
C THR A 65 22.03 -11.17 -1.12
N HIS A 66 23.29 -10.84 -0.80
CA HIS A 66 24.45 -11.24 -1.59
C HIS A 66 24.90 -12.65 -1.21
N ARG A 67 25.06 -13.51 -2.22
CA ARG A 67 25.61 -14.85 -2.09
C ARG A 67 26.83 -14.97 -2.99
N THR A 68 28.01 -15.02 -2.39
CA THR A 68 29.25 -15.26 -3.12
C THR A 68 29.45 -16.76 -3.31
N THR A 69 29.66 -17.18 -4.56
CA THR A 69 30.01 -18.55 -4.92
C THR A 69 31.43 -18.55 -5.47
N THR A 70 32.34 -19.19 -4.73
CA THR A 70 33.73 -19.34 -5.17
C THR A 70 33.84 -20.55 -6.09
N VAL A 71 34.33 -20.34 -7.31
CA VAL A 71 34.65 -21.41 -8.26
C VAL A 71 36.16 -21.48 -8.38
N THR A 72 36.76 -22.55 -7.87
CA THR A 72 38.18 -22.82 -8.05
C THR A 72 38.38 -23.43 -9.44
N VAL A 73 39.17 -22.77 -10.29
CA VAL A 73 39.56 -23.29 -11.60
C VAL A 73 41.04 -23.66 -11.52
N THR A 74 41.33 -24.95 -11.62
CA THR A 74 42.70 -25.44 -11.83
C THR A 74 43.06 -25.19 -13.29
N ALA A 75 43.93 -24.22 -13.54
CA ALA A 75 44.42 -23.95 -14.89
C ALA A 75 45.46 -25.03 -15.24
N THR A 76 45.09 -26.01 -16.07
CA THR A 76 46.09 -26.78 -16.83
C THR A 76 46.61 -25.86 -17.93
N HIS A 77 47.92 -25.64 -17.96
CA HIS A 77 48.67 -24.77 -18.87
C HIS A 77 47.95 -24.52 -20.23
N GLY A 78 47.47 -23.29 -20.44
CA GLY A 78 47.04 -22.77 -21.74
C GLY A 78 45.53 -22.72 -22.01
N GLU A 79 44.80 -21.79 -21.37
CA GLU A 79 43.83 -20.88 -22.01
C GLU A 79 43.19 -20.04 -20.88
N ALA A 80 43.53 -18.75 -20.79
CA ALA A 80 42.92 -17.86 -19.80
C ALA A 80 41.48 -17.53 -20.22
N ALA A 81 40.50 -18.22 -19.64
CA ALA A 81 39.10 -17.88 -19.84
C ALA A 81 38.77 -16.52 -19.19
N HIS A 82 38.79 -15.46 -20.00
CA HIS A 82 38.37 -14.13 -19.59
C HIS A 82 36.85 -14.10 -19.36
N VAL A 83 36.42 -14.26 -18.11
CA VAL A 83 35.01 -14.07 -17.74
C VAL A 83 34.72 -12.56 -17.64
N ARG A 84 33.89 -12.05 -18.55
CA ARG A 84 33.36 -10.69 -18.48
C ARG A 84 32.42 -10.58 -17.27
N ARG A 85 32.60 -9.54 -16.45
CA ARG A 85 31.56 -9.07 -15.51
C ARG A 85 30.40 -8.52 -16.34
N ASP A 86 29.55 -9.37 -16.89
CA ASP A 86 28.34 -8.90 -17.55
C ASP A 86 27.32 -8.47 -16.48
N GLY A 87 27.06 -7.17 -16.45
CA GLY A 87 25.82 -6.56 -15.98
C GLY A 87 25.47 -6.78 -14.51
N ALA A 88 26.10 -6.03 -13.60
CA ALA A 88 25.55 -5.82 -12.26
C ALA A 88 24.25 -5.01 -12.35
N LEU A 89 23.12 -5.68 -12.59
CA LEU A 89 21.80 -5.10 -12.33
C LEU A 89 21.70 -4.90 -10.81
N GLU A 90 21.80 -3.66 -10.35
CA GLU A 90 21.60 -3.33 -8.95
C GLU A 90 20.14 -3.59 -8.58
N TYR A 91 19.89 -4.63 -7.77
CA TYR A 91 18.60 -4.83 -7.14
C TYR A 91 18.55 -3.94 -5.90
N ARG A 92 17.67 -2.93 -5.93
CA ARG A 92 17.45 -2.01 -4.80
C ARG A 92 16.09 -2.28 -4.18
N ALA A 93 15.98 -2.08 -2.87
CA ALA A 93 14.68 -2.06 -2.21
C ALA A 93 13.72 -1.08 -2.90
N ALA A 94 12.46 -1.49 -3.02
CA ALA A 94 11.40 -0.70 -3.63
C ALA A 94 10.13 -0.81 -2.80
N THR A 95 9.35 0.26 -2.74
CA THR A 95 8.02 0.26 -2.13
C THR A 95 7.01 0.70 -3.16
N GLU A 96 6.09 -0.20 -3.49
CA GLU A 96 5.05 0.02 -4.49
C GLU A 96 3.72 0.27 -3.79
N SER A 97 3.06 1.37 -4.12
CA SER A 97 1.71 1.68 -3.69
C SER A 97 0.89 2.28 -4.84
N PRO A 98 -0.44 2.10 -4.85
CA PRO A 98 -1.28 2.67 -5.90
C PRO A 98 -1.27 4.20 -5.88
N THR A 99 -0.99 4.80 -7.04
CA THR A 99 -0.85 6.26 -7.22
C THR A 99 -1.95 6.88 -8.07
N VAL A 100 -2.94 6.09 -8.50
CA VAL A 100 -4.00 6.52 -9.42
C VAL A 100 -5.36 6.32 -8.79
N ILE A 101 -6.18 7.38 -8.83
CA ILE A 101 -7.59 7.32 -8.45
C ILE A 101 -8.37 6.69 -9.60
N PRO A 102 -9.21 5.67 -9.35
CA PRO A 102 -10.03 5.07 -10.39
C PRO A 102 -10.94 6.09 -11.09
N ALA A 103 -11.09 5.93 -12.40
CA ALA A 103 -11.84 6.89 -13.24
C ALA A 103 -13.31 7.07 -12.84
N TYR A 104 -13.91 6.09 -12.15
CA TYR A 104 -15.29 6.19 -11.66
C TYR A 104 -15.45 7.08 -10.41
N ALA A 105 -14.34 7.50 -9.79
CA ALA A 105 -14.33 8.29 -8.56
C ALA A 105 -13.73 9.71 -8.75
N PRO A 106 -14.14 10.49 -9.77
CA PRO A 106 -13.57 11.81 -10.04
C PRO A 106 -13.83 12.85 -8.94
N GLY A 107 -14.76 12.56 -8.02
CA GLY A 107 -15.00 13.39 -6.83
C GLY A 107 -13.89 13.26 -5.78
N CYS A 108 -13.07 12.21 -5.85
CA CYS A 108 -11.85 12.10 -5.08
C CYS A 108 -10.77 12.91 -5.80
N ARG A 109 -10.52 14.14 -5.34
CA ARG A 109 -9.52 15.04 -5.94
C ARG A 109 -8.08 14.66 -5.63
N GLU A 110 -7.89 13.86 -4.59
CA GLU A 110 -6.58 13.45 -4.07
C GLU A 110 -6.64 11.99 -3.63
N LEU A 111 -5.49 11.30 -3.68
CA LEU A 111 -5.34 9.90 -3.27
C LEU A 111 -5.81 9.68 -1.83
N ARG A 112 -5.54 10.64 -0.94
CA ARG A 112 -5.92 10.57 0.48
C ARG A 112 -7.44 10.56 0.70
N ASN A 113 -8.19 11.24 -0.18
CA ASN A 113 -9.65 11.25 -0.13
C ASN A 113 -10.20 9.87 -0.52
N TYR A 114 -9.60 9.24 -1.54
CA TYR A 114 -9.98 7.90 -1.95
C TYR A 114 -9.66 6.87 -0.85
N SER A 115 -8.45 6.90 -0.24
CA SER A 115 -8.14 6.02 0.90
C SER A 115 -9.06 6.26 2.11
N SER A 116 -9.45 7.51 2.36
CA SER A 116 -10.38 7.85 3.44
C SER A 116 -11.77 7.26 3.20
N ALA A 117 -12.26 7.32 1.95
CA ALA A 117 -13.53 6.69 1.58
C ALA A 117 -13.49 5.16 1.72
N CYS A 118 -12.38 4.52 1.31
CA CYS A 118 -12.17 3.09 1.50
C CYS A 118 -12.10 2.70 2.99
N SER A 119 -11.38 3.48 3.80
CA SER A 119 -11.27 3.28 5.25
C SER A 119 -12.63 3.41 5.92
N CYS A 120 -13.42 4.42 5.53
CA CYS A 120 -14.77 4.57 6.00
C CYS A 120 -15.61 3.32 5.66
N TRP A 121 -15.43 2.74 4.47
CA TRP A 121 -16.10 1.50 4.07
C TRP A 121 -15.65 0.24 4.84
N GLY A 122 -14.74 0.39 5.81
CA GLY A 122 -14.19 -0.69 6.62
C GLY A 122 -13.00 -1.41 5.97
N ILE A 123 -12.46 -0.89 4.86
CA ILE A 123 -11.30 -1.46 4.17
C ILE A 123 -10.05 -0.74 4.68
N THR A 124 -9.24 -1.44 5.47
CA THR A 124 -8.05 -0.86 6.12
C THR A 124 -6.80 -1.00 5.25
N ALA A 125 -5.79 -0.17 5.54
CA ALA A 125 -4.49 -0.25 4.90
C ALA A 125 -3.78 -1.55 5.29
N VAL A 126 -3.17 -2.20 4.31
CA VAL A 126 -2.36 -3.40 4.52
C VAL A 126 -1.00 -3.22 3.86
N THR A 127 0.05 -3.62 4.57
CA THR A 127 1.41 -3.67 4.02
C THR A 127 1.83 -5.12 3.89
N THR A 128 2.34 -5.50 2.73
CA THR A 128 2.86 -6.83 2.46
C THR A 128 4.33 -6.73 2.09
N THR A 129 5.14 -7.66 2.59
CA THR A 129 6.56 -7.75 2.24
C THR A 129 6.72 -8.87 1.21
N ALA A 130 7.27 -8.54 0.04
CA ALA A 130 7.59 -9.51 -0.99
C ALA A 130 8.79 -10.39 -0.57
N PRO A 131 8.97 -11.57 -1.18
CA PRO A 131 10.14 -12.41 -0.92
C PRO A 131 11.45 -11.66 -1.11
N GLN A 132 12.44 -11.97 -0.26
CA GLN A 132 13.75 -11.38 -0.39
C GLN A 132 14.49 -11.93 -1.62
N PRO A 133 15.00 -11.07 -2.51
CA PRO A 133 15.78 -11.51 -3.67
C PRO A 133 17.16 -11.99 -3.22
N THR A 134 17.75 -12.91 -3.98
CA THR A 134 19.13 -13.34 -3.79
C THR A 134 19.95 -12.97 -5.02
N LYS A 135 21.05 -12.25 -4.81
CA LYS A 135 22.04 -11.93 -5.82
C LYS A 135 23.21 -12.90 -5.69
N THR A 136 23.48 -13.70 -6.71
CA THR A 136 24.64 -14.61 -6.73
C THR A 136 25.81 -13.93 -7.43
N GLU A 137 26.94 -13.83 -6.74
CA GLU A 137 28.20 -13.34 -7.30
C GLU A 137 29.18 -14.51 -7.42
N THR A 138 29.60 -14.83 -8.64
CA THR A 138 30.59 -15.89 -8.88
C THR A 138 31.99 -15.29 -8.84
N VAL A 139 32.83 -15.78 -7.94
CA VAL A 139 34.25 -15.40 -7.83
C VAL A 139 35.09 -16.56 -8.30
N THR A 140 35.83 -16.38 -9.39
CA THR A 140 36.78 -17.38 -9.89
C THR A 140 38.11 -17.22 -9.17
N VAL A 141 38.59 -18.30 -8.54
CA VAL A 141 39.93 -18.38 -7.95
C VAL A 141 40.77 -19.30 -8.84
N THR A 142 41.78 -18.74 -9.49
CA THR A 142 42.78 -19.52 -10.22
C THR A 142 43.88 -19.91 -9.24
N THR A 143 44.07 -21.20 -9.05
CA THR A 143 45.25 -21.73 -8.33
C THR A 143 46.21 -22.27 -9.37
N ASP A 144 47.35 -21.61 -9.54
CA ASP A 144 48.48 -22.19 -10.26
C ASP A 144 49.00 -23.38 -9.44
N ALA A 145 48.84 -24.58 -9.97
CA ALA A 145 49.59 -25.72 -9.49
C ALA A 145 51.05 -25.49 -9.91
N CYS A 146 51.82 -24.81 -9.06
CA CYS A 146 53.27 -24.95 -9.11
C CYS A 146 53.57 -26.38 -8.65
N GLU A 147 53.56 -27.34 -9.57
CA GLU A 147 54.27 -28.60 -9.35
C GLU A 147 55.77 -28.27 -9.36
N ASP A 148 56.43 -28.64 -8.26
CA ASP A 148 57.85 -28.41 -7.93
C ASP A 148 58.82 -28.78 -9.06
N LEU A 149 59.90 -27.99 -9.23
CA LEU A 149 61.17 -28.42 -9.83
C LEU A 149 62.35 -27.94 -9.00
#